data_AF-A0A957PCS6-F1
#
_entry.id   AF-A0A957PCS6-F1
#
_cell.length_a   1.000
_cell.length_b   1.000
_cell.length_c   1.000
_cell.angle_alpha   90.00
_cell.angle_beta   90.00
_cell.angle_gamma   90.00
#
_symmetry.space_group_name_H-M   'P 1'
#
loop_
_entity.id
_entity.type
_entity.pdbx_description
1 polymer ?
#
loop_
_entity_poly.entity_id
_entity_poly.type
_entity_poly.pdbx_seq_one_letter_code
_entity_poly.pdbx_strand_id
1 'polypeptide(L)'
;MRLIIYLSLLSFGLPRVNGALYAAAPSPQDALSPIQIMPGENFTQTLTPEQPLVLTFDAPEEGDYQFEDTGTTPDGAITLVVRDAAAETLYEGPLATTELRLAAGTYQLTFSAAQEVQLALLIMGQIGELSPDATVPGLLFAGGIVEAQNVEGALAGSLIIPQTPYAQEI
;
A
#
# COMPACT_ATOMS: atom_id res chain seq x y z
N MET A 1 73.11 8.80 -19.99
CA MET A 1 74.37 8.18 -19.53
C MET A 1 74.22 7.84 -18.05
N ARG A 2 74.49 6.57 -17.72
CA ARG A 2 74.78 5.96 -16.41
C ARG A 2 74.22 6.59 -15.13
N LEU A 3 73.26 5.86 -14.58
CA LEU A 3 72.91 5.67 -13.17
C LEU A 3 74.15 5.48 -12.27
N ILE A 4 74.16 6.11 -11.09
CA ILE A 4 74.80 5.56 -9.87
C ILE A 4 73.92 5.89 -8.65
N ILE A 5 73.63 4.86 -7.87
CA ILE A 5 72.87 4.80 -6.61
C ILE A 5 73.85 4.49 -5.47
N TYR A 6 73.58 5.02 -4.27
CA TYR A 6 73.92 4.45 -2.94
C TYR A 6 72.73 4.83 -2.02
N LEU A 7 71.80 3.94 -1.62
CA LEU A 7 71.82 2.90 -0.57
C LEU A 7 72.58 3.35 0.70
N SER A 8 72.06 3.30 1.94
CA SER A 8 70.99 2.44 2.48
C SER A 8 70.65 2.78 3.95
N LEU A 9 69.35 2.66 4.31
CA LEU A 9 68.74 1.94 5.46
C LEU A 9 69.12 2.41 6.90
N LEU A 10 68.26 2.43 7.93
CA LEU A 10 67.05 1.68 8.33
C LEU A 10 66.15 2.64 9.14
N SER A 11 64.81 2.52 9.24
CA SER A 11 64.10 1.35 9.75
C SER A 11 62.62 1.34 9.34
N PHE A 12 62.14 0.11 9.15
CA PHE A 12 60.79 -0.47 9.16
C PHE A 12 59.72 0.34 9.94
N GLY A 13 58.47 0.47 9.51
CA GLY A 13 57.72 -0.30 8.53
C GLY A 13 56.49 0.43 7.94
N LEU A 14 56.05 -0.12 6.80
CA LEU A 14 54.94 0.26 5.91
C LEU A 14 53.55 -0.15 6.48
N PRO A 15 52.40 0.18 5.84
CA PRO A 15 52.15 1.18 4.81
C PRO A 15 51.02 2.18 5.15
N ARG A 16 50.97 3.27 4.39
CA ARG A 16 49.78 4.10 4.15
C ARG A 16 48.63 3.23 3.62
N VAL A 17 47.42 3.47 4.11
CA VAL A 17 46.22 3.28 3.30
C VAL A 17 45.53 4.63 3.24
N ASN A 18 45.54 5.20 2.03
CA ASN A 18 44.62 6.27 1.66
C ASN A 18 43.24 5.83 2.12
N GLY A 19 42.66 6.54 3.09
CA GLY A 19 41.27 6.37 3.43
C GLY A 19 40.46 6.69 2.19
N ALA A 20 40.15 5.66 1.40
CA ALA A 20 39.03 5.68 0.51
C ALA A 20 37.86 6.14 1.37
N LEU A 21 37.28 7.28 1.00
CA LEU A 21 35.96 7.65 1.45
C LEU A 21 35.05 6.49 1.04
N TYR A 22 34.86 5.53 1.95
CA TYR A 22 33.69 4.71 1.91
C TYR A 22 32.54 5.69 2.11
N ALA A 23 31.98 6.17 1.00
CA ALA A 23 30.57 6.50 1.00
C ALA A 23 29.90 5.23 1.52
N ALA A 24 29.39 5.29 2.75
CA ALA A 24 28.52 4.25 3.26
C ALA A 24 27.44 4.05 2.18
N ALA A 25 27.34 2.83 1.66
CA ALA A 25 26.14 2.46 0.93
C ALA A 25 24.96 2.84 1.83
N PRO A 26 23.90 3.48 1.30
CA PRO A 26 22.72 3.76 2.10
C PRO A 26 22.30 2.46 2.79
N SER A 27 22.17 2.52 4.10
CA SER A 27 21.72 1.40 4.92
C SER A 27 20.43 0.82 4.31
N PRO A 28 20.21 -0.50 4.26
CA PRO A 28 18.94 -1.09 3.83
C PRO A 28 17.74 -0.80 4.74
N GLN A 29 17.76 0.30 5.50
CA GLN A 29 16.82 0.63 6.56
C GLN A 29 16.11 1.98 6.38
N ASP A 30 16.06 2.48 5.15
CA ASP A 30 14.84 3.14 4.68
C ASP A 30 14.01 2.09 3.92
N ALA A 31 13.57 1.06 4.65
CA ALA A 31 12.39 0.34 4.19
C ALA A 31 11.28 1.39 4.24
N LEU A 32 10.95 1.98 3.08
CA LEU A 32 9.76 2.81 2.94
C LEU A 32 8.63 2.06 3.64
N SER A 33 8.10 2.61 4.73
CA SER A 33 6.94 2.02 5.39
C SER A 33 5.90 1.78 4.28
N PRO A 34 5.32 0.57 4.19
CA PRO A 34 4.36 0.27 3.15
C PRO A 34 3.28 1.37 3.20
N ILE A 35 2.94 1.90 2.03
CA ILE A 35 1.97 2.98 1.92
C ILE A 35 0.63 2.40 2.42
N GLN A 36 0.07 3.02 3.45
CA GLN A 36 -1.22 2.64 3.99
C GLN A 36 -2.32 3.22 3.12
N ILE A 37 -3.24 2.37 2.66
CA ILE A 37 -4.45 2.75 1.93
C ILE A 37 -5.69 2.46 2.78
N MET A 38 -6.65 3.39 2.75
CA MET A 38 -7.92 3.27 3.46
C MET A 38 -9.07 2.96 2.49
N PRO A 39 -10.18 2.35 2.97
CA PRO A 39 -11.41 2.28 2.19
C PRO A 39 -11.86 3.66 1.70
N GLY A 40 -12.20 3.77 0.42
CA GLY A 40 -12.64 4.99 -0.26
C GLY A 40 -11.52 5.90 -0.74
N GLU A 41 -10.26 5.57 -0.45
CA GLU A 41 -9.10 6.29 -0.96
C GLU A 41 -8.82 5.90 -2.41
N ASN A 42 -8.62 6.91 -3.28
CA ASN A 42 -8.10 6.70 -4.62
C ASN A 42 -6.58 6.79 -4.59
N PHE A 43 -5.91 5.73 -5.04
CA PHE A 43 -4.47 5.66 -5.09
C PHE A 43 -3.99 5.40 -6.52
N THR A 44 -3.07 6.22 -7.03
CA THR A 44 -2.53 6.05 -8.39
C THR A 44 -1.01 5.89 -8.37
N GLN A 45 -0.51 4.88 -9.07
CA GLN A 45 0.92 4.60 -9.17
C GLN A 45 1.24 3.88 -10.48
N THR A 46 2.39 4.20 -11.10
CA THR A 46 2.93 3.41 -12.21
C THR A 46 3.59 2.15 -11.67
N LEU A 47 3.17 0.98 -12.16
CA LEU A 47 3.80 -0.30 -11.94
C LEU A 47 4.83 -0.56 -13.04
N THR A 48 5.97 -1.14 -12.65
CA THR A 48 6.99 -1.60 -13.60
C THR A 48 7.24 -3.10 -13.41
N PRO A 49 7.65 -3.84 -14.45
CA PRO A 49 7.84 -5.30 -14.34
C PRO A 49 8.91 -5.74 -13.35
N GLU A 50 9.86 -4.84 -13.05
CA GLU A 50 11.02 -5.14 -12.20
C GLU A 50 10.74 -4.96 -10.71
N GLN A 51 9.71 -4.17 -10.37
CA GLN A 51 9.44 -3.78 -9.00
C GLN A 51 7.94 -3.85 -8.69
N PRO A 52 7.48 -4.89 -7.96
CA PRO A 52 6.11 -4.94 -7.49
C PRO A 52 5.86 -3.82 -6.48
N LEU A 53 4.65 -3.28 -6.50
CA LEU A 53 4.18 -2.33 -5.51
C LEU A 53 3.62 -3.10 -4.31
N VAL A 54 4.02 -2.70 -3.11
CA VAL A 54 3.48 -3.25 -1.85
C VAL A 54 2.79 -2.14 -1.07
N LEU A 55 1.52 -2.36 -0.76
CA LEU A 55 0.69 -1.49 0.09
C LEU A 55 0.25 -2.24 1.34
N THR A 56 -0.16 -1.50 2.35
CA THR A 56 -0.88 -2.03 3.52
C THR A 56 -2.31 -1.50 3.52
N PHE A 57 -3.27 -2.38 3.73
CA PHE A 57 -4.68 -2.04 3.81
C PHE A 57 -5.19 -2.39 5.20
N ASP A 58 -5.77 -1.42 5.90
CA ASP A 58 -6.42 -1.66 7.19
C ASP A 58 -7.94 -1.77 6.97
N ALA A 59 -8.46 -2.99 7.13
CA ALA A 59 -9.89 -3.22 7.21
C ALA A 59 -10.38 -2.81 8.61
N PRO A 60 -11.15 -1.72 8.75
CA PRO A 60 -11.57 -1.23 10.06
C PRO A 60 -12.52 -2.20 10.77
N GLU A 61 -13.33 -2.93 10.01
CA GLU A 61 -14.32 -3.88 10.51
C GLU A 61 -14.35 -5.15 9.66
N GLU A 62 -14.96 -6.22 10.18
CA GLU A 62 -15.24 -7.40 9.36
C GLU A 62 -16.32 -7.07 8.33
N GLY A 63 -16.06 -7.36 7.06
CA GLY A 63 -17.00 -7.06 5.99
C GLY A 63 -16.52 -7.48 4.62
N ASP A 64 -17.34 -7.17 3.62
CA ASP A 64 -17.03 -7.39 2.22
C ASP A 64 -16.39 -6.11 1.65
N TYR A 65 -15.18 -6.24 1.10
CA TYR A 65 -14.40 -5.16 0.53
C TYR A 65 -14.15 -5.42 -0.95
N GLN A 66 -14.32 -4.40 -1.78
CA GLN A 66 -14.15 -4.51 -3.22
C GLN A 66 -12.89 -3.76 -3.67
N PHE A 67 -11.98 -4.49 -4.32
CA PHE A 67 -10.75 -3.99 -4.90
C PHE A 67 -10.97 -3.78 -6.40
N GLU A 68 -10.70 -2.58 -6.88
CA GLU A 68 -10.93 -2.21 -8.27
C GLU A 68 -9.77 -1.36 -8.81
N ASP A 69 -9.35 -1.65 -10.03
CA ASP A 69 -8.58 -0.70 -10.84
C ASP A 69 -9.56 0.17 -11.64
N THR A 70 -9.70 1.42 -11.23
CA THR A 70 -10.57 2.43 -11.87
C THR A 70 -9.92 3.09 -13.08
N GLY A 71 -8.71 2.64 -13.44
CA GLY A 71 -7.93 3.17 -14.56
C GLY A 71 -8.41 2.68 -15.92
N THR A 72 -7.61 2.97 -16.94
CA THR A 72 -7.84 2.47 -18.32
C THR A 72 -6.99 1.23 -18.62
N THR A 73 -6.42 0.61 -17.58
CA THR A 73 -5.56 -0.56 -17.72
C THR A 73 -6.42 -1.77 -18.13
N PRO A 74 -5.99 -2.59 -19.11
CA PRO A 74 -6.74 -3.76 -19.51
C PRO A 74 -6.92 -4.76 -18.36
N ASP A 75 -8.10 -5.36 -18.26
CA ASP A 75 -8.39 -6.43 -17.29
C ASP A 75 -7.31 -7.52 -17.34
N GLY A 76 -6.79 -7.88 -16.16
CA GLY A 76 -5.76 -8.91 -16.00
C GLY A 76 -4.34 -8.49 -16.39
N ALA A 77 -4.09 -7.23 -16.75
CA ALA A 77 -2.73 -6.72 -16.91
C ALA A 77 -2.00 -6.55 -15.56
N ILE A 78 -2.75 -6.41 -14.47
CA ILE A 78 -2.25 -6.30 -13.10
C ILE A 78 -2.64 -7.58 -12.35
N THR A 79 -1.72 -8.12 -11.56
CA THR A 79 -1.97 -9.21 -10.60
C THR A 79 -2.00 -8.62 -9.20
N LEU A 80 -3.01 -9.00 -8.41
CA LEU A 80 -3.14 -8.69 -7.00
C LEU A 80 -2.87 -9.96 -6.17
N VAL A 81 -2.06 -9.80 -5.12
CA VAL A 81 -1.92 -10.76 -4.03
C VAL A 81 -2.34 -10.09 -2.73
N VAL A 82 -3.25 -10.71 -1.99
CA VAL A 82 -3.69 -10.26 -0.66
C VAL A 82 -3.23 -11.26 0.38
N ARG A 83 -2.52 -10.76 1.40
CA ARG A 83 -2.08 -11.57 2.53
C ARG A 83 -2.52 -10.96 3.85
N ASP A 84 -2.83 -11.83 4.80
CA ASP A 84 -3.14 -11.43 6.17
C ASP A 84 -1.88 -11.20 7.01
N ALA A 85 -2.08 -10.87 8.29
CA ALA A 85 -0.99 -10.66 9.25
C ALA A 85 -0.16 -11.93 9.55
N ALA A 86 -0.70 -13.13 9.29
CA ALA A 86 0.01 -14.41 9.40
C ALA A 86 0.78 -14.76 8.11
N ALA A 87 0.75 -13.87 7.10
CA ALA A 87 1.26 -14.07 5.76
C ALA A 87 0.58 -15.20 4.97
N GLU A 88 -0.64 -15.58 5.36
CA GLU A 88 -1.49 -16.47 4.59
C GLU A 88 -2.03 -15.73 3.37
N THR A 89 -1.92 -16.35 2.19
CA THR A 89 -2.50 -15.79 0.95
C THR A 89 -4.00 -16.03 0.96
N LEU A 90 -4.76 -14.94 1.04
CA LEU A 90 -6.23 -14.96 0.94
C LEU A 90 -6.69 -14.87 -0.51
N TYR A 91 -5.92 -14.19 -1.35
CA TYR A 91 -6.20 -14.03 -2.77
C TYR A 91 -4.91 -13.90 -3.57
N GLU A 92 -4.87 -14.53 -4.74
CA GLU A 92 -3.81 -14.36 -5.74
C GLU A 92 -4.43 -14.53 -7.13
N GLY A 93 -4.42 -13.47 -7.94
CA GLY A 93 -5.07 -13.48 -9.25
C GLY A 93 -5.04 -12.13 -9.97
N PRO A 94 -5.60 -12.06 -11.18
CA PRO A 94 -5.73 -10.81 -11.92
C PRO A 94 -6.59 -9.80 -11.16
N LEU A 95 -6.12 -8.56 -11.03
CA LEU A 95 -6.91 -7.44 -10.51
C LEU A 95 -7.98 -7.05 -11.54
N ALA A 96 -9.15 -7.67 -11.42
CA ALA A 96 -10.42 -7.16 -11.91
C ALA A 96 -11.21 -6.59 -10.71
N THR A 97 -12.49 -6.28 -10.87
CA THR A 97 -13.39 -6.02 -9.74
C THR A 97 -13.45 -7.27 -8.83
N THR A 98 -12.74 -7.22 -7.71
CA THR A 98 -12.53 -8.37 -6.82
C THR A 98 -13.13 -8.07 -5.46
N GLU A 99 -14.10 -8.87 -5.04
CA GLU A 99 -14.72 -8.76 -3.70
C GLU A 99 -14.14 -9.83 -2.77
N LEU A 100 -13.70 -9.40 -1.59
CA LEU A 100 -13.17 -10.28 -0.54
C LEU A 100 -13.86 -9.98 0.79
N ARG A 101 -14.29 -11.04 1.47
CA ARG A 101 -14.72 -10.95 2.86
C ARG A 101 -13.50 -10.99 3.78
N LEU A 102 -13.26 -9.91 4.50
CA LEU A 102 -12.10 -9.73 5.37
C LEU A 102 -12.54 -9.55 6.82
N ALA A 103 -11.72 -10.04 7.76
CA ALA A 103 -11.85 -9.69 9.16
C ALA A 103 -11.28 -8.29 9.42
N ALA A 104 -11.60 -7.68 10.55
CA ALA A 104 -10.93 -6.46 10.97
C ALA A 104 -9.43 -6.70 11.17
N GLY A 105 -8.59 -5.87 10.57
CA GLY A 105 -7.13 -6.01 10.68
C GLY A 105 -6.35 -5.48 9.49
N THR A 106 -5.04 -5.66 9.55
CA THR A 106 -4.09 -5.20 8.53
C THR A 106 -3.79 -6.30 7.52
N TYR A 107 -3.83 -5.93 6.25
CA TYR A 107 -3.54 -6.79 5.10
C TYR A 107 -2.40 -6.21 4.27
N GLN A 108 -1.56 -7.08 3.71
CA GLN A 108 -0.57 -6.69 2.71
C GLN A 108 -1.16 -6.92 1.32
N LEU A 109 -1.11 -5.88 0.50
CA LEU A 109 -1.49 -5.92 -0.91
C LEU A 109 -0.22 -5.84 -1.76
N THR A 110 -0.03 -6.80 -2.66
CA THR A 110 1.07 -6.76 -3.61
C THR A 110 0.53 -6.71 -5.03
N PHE A 111 0.96 -5.71 -5.79
CA PHE A 111 0.57 -5.50 -7.18
C PHE A 111 1.77 -5.70 -8.09
N SER A 112 1.58 -6.47 -9.15
CA SER A 112 2.60 -6.70 -10.17
C SER A 112 2.00 -6.66 -11.57
N ALA A 113 2.83 -6.33 -12.56
CA ALA A 113 2.42 -6.28 -13.97
C ALA A 113 3.56 -6.77 -14.86
N ALA A 114 3.22 -7.42 -15.98
CA ALA A 114 4.23 -7.93 -16.93
C ALA A 114 4.84 -6.82 -17.82
N GLN A 115 4.19 -5.65 -17.87
CA GLN A 115 4.61 -4.46 -18.62
C GLN A 115 4.36 -3.23 -17.75
N GLU A 116 4.92 -2.08 -18.15
CA GLU A 116 4.62 -0.81 -17.48
C GLU A 116 3.14 -0.46 -17.66
N VAL A 117 2.43 -0.25 -16.56
CA VAL A 117 1.00 0.10 -16.52
C VAL A 117 0.70 1.05 -15.38
N GLN A 118 -0.36 1.83 -15.50
CA GLN A 118 -0.83 2.70 -14.43
C GLN A 118 -1.90 1.99 -13.61
N LEU A 119 -1.64 1.78 -12.32
CA LEU A 119 -2.65 1.36 -11.35
C LEU A 119 -3.41 2.59 -10.88
N ALA A 120 -4.75 2.58 -10.93
CA ALA A 120 -5.62 3.53 -10.26
C ALA A 120 -6.56 2.78 -9.31
N LEU A 121 -6.03 2.42 -8.15
CA LEU A 121 -6.70 1.60 -7.15
C LEU A 121 -7.77 2.38 -6.39
N LEU A 122 -8.95 1.78 -6.30
CA LEU A 122 -9.99 2.12 -5.34
C LEU A 122 -10.32 0.86 -4.53
N ILE A 123 -10.38 1.00 -3.21
CA ILE A 123 -10.89 -0.05 -2.32
C ILE A 123 -12.21 0.44 -1.74
N MET A 124 -13.32 -0.15 -2.13
CA MET A 124 -14.63 0.18 -1.58
C MET A 124 -14.88 -0.64 -0.31
N GLY A 125 -15.41 0.06 0.70
CA GLY A 125 -15.86 -0.53 1.94
C GLY A 125 -17.25 -1.16 1.78
N GLN A 126 -17.67 -1.83 2.84
CA GLN A 126 -18.97 -2.49 2.90
C GLN A 126 -20.15 -1.52 2.69
N ILE A 127 -21.26 -2.07 2.20
CA ILE A 127 -22.49 -1.30 1.99
C ILE A 127 -23.03 -0.84 3.35
N GLY A 128 -23.26 0.47 3.46
CA GLY A 128 -23.86 1.10 4.62
C GLY A 128 -25.38 1.05 4.60
N GLU A 129 -25.98 1.25 5.75
CA GLU A 129 -27.42 1.29 5.94
C GLU A 129 -27.86 2.67 6.45
N LEU A 130 -29.02 3.13 5.99
CA LEU A 130 -29.70 4.31 6.50
C LEU A 130 -31.02 3.90 7.16
N SER A 131 -31.35 4.52 8.28
CA SER A 131 -32.55 4.22 9.05
C SER A 131 -33.56 5.36 9.00
N PRO A 132 -34.89 5.09 8.92
CA PRO A 132 -35.91 6.12 9.09
C PRO A 132 -36.08 6.55 10.56
N ASP A 133 -35.55 5.79 11.51
CA ASP A 133 -35.58 6.12 12.94
C ASP A 133 -34.30 6.85 13.34
N ALA A 134 -34.41 8.16 13.58
CA ALA A 134 -33.27 9.00 13.99
C ALA A 134 -32.69 8.64 15.36
N THR A 135 -33.41 7.89 16.19
CA THR A 135 -32.92 7.40 17.49
C THR A 135 -32.10 6.11 17.36
N VAL A 136 -32.23 5.42 16.22
CA VAL A 136 -31.47 4.23 15.86
C VAL A 136 -30.93 4.43 14.43
N PRO A 137 -29.95 5.32 14.25
CA PRO A 137 -29.38 5.58 12.93
C PRO A 137 -28.75 4.31 12.35
N GLY A 138 -28.85 4.16 11.03
CA GLY A 138 -28.15 3.09 10.31
C GLY A 138 -26.63 3.29 10.34
N LEU A 139 -25.85 2.28 9.93
CA LEU A 139 -24.40 2.33 10.01
C LEU A 139 -23.77 2.61 8.64
N LEU A 140 -22.90 3.61 8.60
CA LEU A 140 -22.17 4.03 7.40
C LEU A 140 -20.68 3.77 7.59
N PHE A 141 -20.02 3.39 6.49
CA PHE A 141 -18.62 2.98 6.49
C PHE A 141 -17.79 3.86 5.55
N ALA A 142 -16.54 4.10 5.91
CA ALA A 142 -15.59 4.77 5.02
C ALA A 142 -15.47 3.99 3.69
N GLY A 143 -15.53 4.70 2.57
CA GLY A 143 -15.54 4.08 1.24
C GLY A 143 -16.74 3.19 0.93
N GLY A 144 -17.75 3.15 1.81
CA GLY A 144 -18.96 2.37 1.63
C GLY A 144 -19.96 3.03 0.68
N ILE A 145 -20.80 2.21 0.08
CA ILE A 145 -21.91 2.66 -0.76
C ILE A 145 -23.20 2.59 0.07
N VAL A 146 -24.12 3.51 -0.17
CA VAL A 146 -25.46 3.48 0.41
C VAL A 146 -26.47 3.51 -0.70
N GLU A 147 -27.40 2.56 -0.68
CA GLU A 147 -28.56 2.57 -1.55
C GLU A 147 -29.82 2.78 -0.73
N ALA A 148 -30.64 3.78 -1.11
CA ALA A 148 -31.94 4.01 -0.52
C ALA A 148 -32.99 4.12 -1.64
N GLN A 149 -34.04 3.32 -1.54
CA GLN A 149 -35.15 3.30 -2.49
C GLN A 149 -36.45 3.68 -1.79
N ASN A 150 -37.36 4.32 -2.51
CA ASN A 150 -38.69 4.72 -1.99
C ASN A 150 -38.61 5.53 -0.67
N VAL A 151 -37.75 6.54 -0.64
CA VAL A 151 -37.50 7.36 0.55
C VAL A 151 -38.71 8.23 0.88
N GLU A 152 -39.45 7.85 1.92
CA GLU A 152 -40.59 8.59 2.46
C GLU A 152 -40.19 9.27 3.79
N GLY A 153 -39.37 10.31 3.70
CA GLY A 153 -38.97 11.12 4.86
C GLY A 153 -37.47 11.23 5.07
N ALA A 154 -37.07 11.77 6.23
CA ALA A 154 -35.66 11.90 6.60
C ALA A 154 -35.10 10.53 7.00
N LEU A 155 -33.87 10.25 6.58
CA LEU A 155 -33.10 9.08 6.99
C LEU A 155 -31.90 9.53 7.82
N ALA A 156 -31.50 8.68 8.77
CA ALA A 156 -30.38 8.90 9.67
C ALA A 156 -29.34 7.79 9.51
N GLY A 157 -28.07 8.18 9.53
CA GLY A 157 -26.91 7.28 9.50
C GLY A 157 -25.82 7.79 10.43
N SER A 158 -25.04 6.87 10.99
CA SER A 158 -23.84 7.13 11.78
C SER A 158 -22.63 6.71 10.97
N LEU A 159 -21.72 7.63 10.72
CA LEU A 159 -20.46 7.34 10.02
C LEU A 159 -19.38 6.95 11.02
N ILE A 160 -18.81 5.75 10.84
CA ILE A 160 -17.59 5.37 11.54
C ILE A 160 -16.40 5.85 10.71
N ILE A 161 -15.70 6.85 11.23
CA ILE A 161 -14.45 7.34 10.65
C ILE A 161 -13.30 6.61 11.36
N PRO A 162 -12.52 5.77 10.65
CA PRO A 162 -11.36 5.14 11.24
C PRO A 162 -10.33 6.19 11.66
N GLN A 163 -9.55 5.89 12.71
CA GLN A 163 -8.39 6.72 13.07
C GLN A 163 -7.36 6.59 11.95
N THR A 164 -6.95 7.73 11.38
CA THR A 164 -5.97 7.75 10.28
C THR A 164 -4.72 8.53 10.69
N PRO A 165 -3.56 8.25 10.07
CA PRO A 165 -2.36 9.07 10.25
C PRO A 165 -2.46 10.45 9.59
N TYR A 166 -3.53 10.71 8.82
CA TYR A 166 -3.77 11.96 8.11
C TYR A 166 -4.57 12.94 8.97
N ALA A 167 -4.39 14.24 8.72
CA ALA A 167 -5.20 15.25 9.40
C ALA A 167 -6.67 15.09 9.02
N GLN A 168 -7.55 15.02 10.02
CA GLN A 168 -8.99 14.96 9.85
C GLN A 168 -9.59 16.34 10.16
N GLU A 169 -10.42 16.87 9.26
CA GLU A 169 -11.30 18.00 9.53
C GLU A 169 -12.67 17.42 9.88
N ILE A 170 -13.12 17.67 11.12
CA ILE A 170 -14.38 17.15 11.68
C ILE A 170 -15.37 18.30 11.80
#